data_AF-A0A453LIC9-F1
#
_entry.id   AF-A0A453LIC9-F1
#
_cell.length_a   1.000
_cell.length_b   1.000
_cell.length_c   1.000
_cell.angle_alpha   90.00
_cell.angle_beta   90.00
_cell.angle_gamma   90.00
#
_symmetry.space_group_name_H-M   'P 1'
#
loop_
_entity.id
_entity.type
_entity.pdbx_description
1 polymer ?
#
loop_
_entity_poly.entity_id
_entity_poly.type
_entity_poly.pdbx_seq_one_letter_code
_entity_poly.pdbx_strand_id
1 'polypeptide(L)'
;MATNGRTVASVDPDVALAYKFPEVSFAYDERDVALYALGVGACGADAVDDKELHLVHHRDGQRHIKALPTFASLFPNKNSNGRGIVNVPGIHFDASLLLHGQQYIEIYKPIPSCASVVNKVKVAGLHDKGIANG
;
A
#
# COMPACT_ATOMS: atom_id res chain seq x y z
N MET A 1 -36.55 -2.05 36.14
CA MET A 1 -35.18 -2.60 35.99
C MET A 1 -34.89 -2.70 34.51
N ALA A 2 -34.49 -1.60 33.87
CA ALA A 2 -34.13 -1.59 32.44
C ALA A 2 -32.62 -1.79 32.33
N THR A 3 -32.21 -2.95 31.81
CA THR A 3 -30.80 -3.20 31.50
C THR A 3 -30.45 -2.40 30.26
N ASN A 4 -29.70 -1.32 30.48
CA ASN A 4 -29.13 -0.47 29.44
C ASN A 4 -28.07 -1.31 28.69
N GLY A 5 -28.50 -2.01 27.64
CA GLY A 5 -27.63 -2.78 26.77
C GLY A 5 -26.74 -1.81 26.00
N ARG A 6 -25.55 -1.54 26.55
CA ARG A 6 -24.49 -0.80 25.86
C ARG A 6 -24.24 -1.52 24.54
N THR A 7 -24.71 -0.94 23.44
CA THR A 7 -24.29 -1.36 22.10
C THR A 7 -22.79 -1.21 22.07
N VAL A 8 -22.06 -2.33 22.08
CA VAL A 8 -20.62 -2.31 21.89
C VAL A 8 -20.41 -1.73 20.50
N ALA A 9 -19.88 -0.51 20.41
CA ALA A 9 -19.52 0.06 19.12
C ALA A 9 -18.58 -0.94 18.44
N SER A 10 -18.81 -1.22 17.15
CA SER A 10 -17.97 -2.13 16.35
C SER A 10 -16.51 -1.64 16.20
N VAL A 11 -16.23 -0.43 16.70
CA VAL A 11 -14.93 0.21 16.70
C VAL A 11 -14.62 0.81 18.08
N ASP A 12 -13.46 0.47 18.63
CA ASP A 12 -12.79 1.07 19.79
C ASP A 12 -11.59 1.90 19.29
N PRO A 13 -11.72 3.23 19.21
CA PRO A 13 -10.68 4.10 18.66
C PRO A 13 -9.38 4.09 19.46
N ASP A 14 -9.46 4.03 20.79
CA ASP A 14 -8.29 4.12 21.66
C ASP A 14 -7.39 2.90 21.48
N VAL A 15 -7.99 1.71 21.40
CA VAL A 15 -7.28 0.47 21.12
C VAL A 15 -6.65 0.50 19.72
N ALA A 16 -7.40 0.95 18.71
CA ALA A 16 -6.93 0.96 17.33
C ALA A 16 -5.77 1.95 17.10
N LEU A 17 -5.83 3.14 17.69
CA LEU A 17 -4.81 4.17 17.57
C LEU A 17 -3.54 3.82 18.36
N ALA A 18 -3.68 3.10 19.47
CA ALA A 18 -2.54 2.63 20.26
C ALA A 18 -1.80 1.45 19.62
N TYR A 19 -2.43 0.74 18.67
CA TYR A 19 -1.88 -0.47 18.08
C TYR A 19 -0.54 -0.24 17.35
N LYS A 20 0.42 -1.11 17.64
CA LYS A 20 1.75 -1.12 17.00
C LYS A 20 1.84 -2.31 16.07
N PHE A 21 1.96 -2.03 14.79
CA PHE A 21 2.25 -3.07 13.80
C PHE A 21 3.68 -3.55 13.94
N PRO A 22 3.96 -4.85 13.72
CA PRO A 22 5.32 -5.31 13.59
C PRO A 22 6.00 -4.63 12.39
N GLU A 23 7.29 -4.33 12.53
CA GLU A 23 8.11 -3.91 11.39
C GLU A 23 8.33 -5.13 10.49
N VAL A 24 8.11 -4.94 9.19
CA VAL A 24 8.24 -6.02 8.20
C VAL A 24 9.13 -5.53 7.06
N SER A 25 10.05 -6.37 6.63
CA SER A 25 10.90 -6.06 5.48
C SER A 25 10.22 -6.44 4.16
N PHE A 26 10.29 -5.54 3.19
CA PHE A 26 9.90 -5.75 1.80
C PHE A 26 11.18 -5.72 0.95
N ALA A 27 11.56 -6.87 0.42
CA ALA A 27 12.65 -6.99 -0.54
C ALA A 27 12.05 -7.15 -1.93
N TYR A 28 12.66 -6.47 -2.89
CA TYR A 28 12.30 -6.54 -4.30
C TYR A 28 13.56 -6.47 -5.15
N ASP A 29 13.45 -7.02 -6.35
CA ASP A 29 14.48 -6.94 -7.36
C ASP A 29 13.96 -6.25 -8.63
N GLU A 30 14.82 -6.24 -9.64
CA GLU A 30 14.56 -5.58 -10.91
C GLU A 30 13.37 -6.20 -11.66
N ARG A 31 13.13 -7.50 -11.47
CA ARG A 31 11.98 -8.18 -12.06
C ARG A 31 10.68 -7.67 -11.46
N ASP A 32 10.62 -7.45 -10.16
CA ASP A 32 9.44 -6.90 -9.50
C ASP A 32 9.13 -5.47 -9.99
N VAL A 33 10.17 -4.66 -10.17
CA VAL A 33 10.05 -3.29 -10.69
C VAL A 33 9.53 -3.29 -12.13
N ALA A 34 10.09 -4.13 -13.00
CA ALA A 34 9.65 -4.26 -14.39
C ALA A 34 8.20 -4.77 -14.48
N LEU A 35 7.85 -5.78 -13.66
CA LEU A 35 6.49 -6.33 -13.62
C LEU A 35 5.47 -5.29 -13.15
N TYR A 36 5.82 -4.46 -12.19
CA TYR A 36 4.96 -3.35 -11.80
C TYR A 36 4.78 -2.35 -12.94
N ALA A 37 5.87 -1.93 -13.60
CA ALA A 37 5.81 -0.98 -14.71
C ALA A 37 4.90 -1.49 -15.84
N LEU A 38 5.07 -2.76 -16.25
CA LEU A 38 4.19 -3.41 -17.21
C LEU A 38 2.74 -3.48 -16.71
N GLY A 39 2.54 -3.84 -15.44
CA GLY A 39 1.22 -3.98 -14.83
C GLY A 39 0.43 -2.66 -14.77
N VAL A 40 1.11 -1.51 -14.71
CA VAL A 40 0.48 -0.19 -14.77
C VAL A 40 0.45 0.42 -16.18
N GLY A 41 0.89 -0.33 -17.19
CA GLY A 41 0.72 0.01 -18.61
C GLY A 41 1.95 0.55 -19.34
N ALA A 42 3.13 0.56 -18.72
CA ALA A 42 4.36 0.94 -19.43
C ALA A 42 4.60 0.04 -20.64
N CYS A 43 5.02 0.62 -21.76
CA CYS A 43 5.21 -0.03 -23.05
C CYS A 43 3.94 -0.67 -23.64
N GLY A 44 2.74 -0.30 -23.12
CA GLY A 44 1.47 -0.88 -23.57
C GLY A 44 1.00 -0.35 -24.93
N ALA A 45 1.30 0.92 -25.24
CA ALA A 45 0.93 1.53 -26.52
C ALA A 45 1.96 1.23 -27.63
N ASP A 46 3.24 1.27 -27.28
CA ASP A 46 4.35 0.91 -28.16
C ASP A 46 5.43 0.19 -27.33
N ALA A 47 5.71 -1.05 -27.70
CA ALA A 47 6.67 -1.91 -27.00
C ALA A 47 8.12 -1.41 -27.14
N VAL A 48 8.41 -0.56 -28.13
CA VAL A 48 9.74 -0.01 -28.40
C VAL A 48 9.80 1.50 -28.20
N ASP A 49 8.86 2.10 -27.45
CA ASP A 49 8.94 3.52 -27.10
C ASP A 49 10.21 3.79 -26.29
N ASP A 50 11.12 4.56 -26.88
CA ASP A 50 12.37 5.01 -26.30
C ASP A 50 12.21 5.71 -24.94
N LYS A 51 11.03 6.29 -24.68
CA LYS A 51 10.71 6.96 -23.41
C LYS A 51 10.27 5.99 -22.32
N GLU A 52 9.79 4.79 -22.64
CA GLU A 52 9.24 3.86 -21.67
C GLU A 52 10.06 2.58 -21.54
N LEU A 53 10.83 2.20 -22.58
CA LEU A 53 11.61 0.98 -22.61
C LEU A 53 12.60 0.87 -21.44
N HIS A 54 13.09 2.00 -20.93
CA HIS A 54 13.99 2.06 -19.77
C HIS A 54 13.33 1.71 -18.42
N LEU A 55 12.02 1.52 -18.38
CA LEU A 55 11.27 1.07 -17.20
C LEU A 55 11.22 -0.46 -17.11
N VAL A 56 11.53 -1.17 -18.20
CA VAL A 56 11.37 -2.64 -18.32
C VAL A 56 12.60 -3.34 -18.91
N HIS A 57 13.51 -2.59 -19.53
CA HIS A 57 14.69 -3.13 -20.21
C HIS A 57 15.91 -2.21 -20.10
N HIS A 58 17.10 -2.82 -20.10
CA HIS A 58 18.39 -2.12 -20.07
C HIS A 58 18.76 -1.59 -21.45
N ARG A 59 18.41 -0.34 -21.75
CA ARG A 59 18.90 0.33 -22.97
C ARG A 59 20.37 0.76 -22.82
N ASP A 60 21.10 0.79 -23.92
CA ASP A 60 22.53 1.15 -24.02
C ASP A 60 23.02 2.13 -22.94
N GLY A 61 23.89 1.64 -22.07
CA GLY A 61 24.51 2.40 -20.98
C GLY A 61 23.76 2.38 -19.64
N GLN A 62 22.53 1.87 -19.57
CA GLN A 62 21.84 1.66 -18.29
C GLN A 62 22.37 0.45 -17.57
N ARG A 63 22.82 0.66 -16.34
CA ARG A 63 23.18 -0.45 -15.43
C ARG A 63 21.94 -1.15 -14.88
N HIS A 64 20.85 -0.40 -14.73
CA HIS A 64 19.61 -0.79 -14.07
C HIS A 64 18.42 -0.08 -14.74
N ILE A 65 17.25 -0.71 -14.77
CA ILE A 65 15.99 -0.07 -15.17
C ILE A 65 15.58 0.98 -14.14
N LYS A 66 14.68 1.90 -14.52
CA LYS A 66 14.13 2.87 -13.58
C LYS A 66 12.82 2.38 -12.95
N ALA A 67 12.67 2.59 -11.65
CA ALA A 67 11.42 2.35 -10.95
C ALA A 67 10.48 3.55 -11.08
N LEU A 68 9.20 3.29 -11.38
CA LEU A 68 8.15 4.29 -11.28
C LEU A 68 7.95 4.70 -9.80
N PRO A 69 7.80 5.99 -9.47
CA PRO A 69 7.60 6.44 -8.09
C PRO A 69 6.44 5.74 -7.36
N THR A 70 5.38 5.39 -8.10
CA THR A 70 4.18 4.73 -7.59
C THR A 70 4.41 3.27 -7.18
N PHE A 71 5.55 2.67 -7.54
CA PHE A 71 5.95 1.34 -7.07
C PHE A 71 6.02 1.25 -5.53
N ALA A 72 6.33 2.38 -4.87
CA ALA A 72 6.32 2.47 -3.41
C ALA A 72 4.95 2.12 -2.77
N SER A 73 3.85 2.19 -3.52
CA SER A 73 2.53 1.77 -3.03
C SER A 73 2.46 0.28 -2.67
N LEU A 74 3.36 -0.55 -3.21
CA LEU A 74 3.41 -1.97 -2.92
C LEU A 74 4.08 -2.30 -1.60
N PHE A 75 4.95 -1.42 -1.07
CA PHE A 75 5.80 -1.76 0.06
C PHE A 75 4.99 -2.19 1.30
N PRO A 76 3.88 -1.50 1.68
CA PRO A 76 3.07 -1.91 2.84
C PRO A 76 2.30 -3.22 2.64
N ASN A 77 2.16 -3.74 1.42
CA ASN A 77 1.35 -4.93 1.15
C ASN A 77 1.89 -6.19 1.86
N LYS A 78 3.21 -6.28 2.11
CA LYS A 78 3.76 -7.39 2.90
C LYS A 78 3.33 -7.36 4.36
N ASN A 79 3.09 -6.19 4.96
CA ASN A 79 2.61 -6.09 6.34
C ASN A 79 1.19 -6.66 6.50
N SER A 80 0.47 -6.84 5.41
CA SER A 80 -0.94 -7.23 5.39
C SER A 80 -1.24 -8.55 4.68
N ASN A 81 -0.22 -9.30 4.25
CA ASN A 81 -0.39 -10.44 3.33
C ASN A 81 -1.25 -10.10 2.10
N GLY A 82 -1.12 -8.87 1.58
CA GLY A 82 -1.89 -8.36 0.45
C GLY A 82 -3.37 -8.03 0.74
N ARG A 83 -3.80 -8.09 2.01
CA ARG A 83 -5.20 -7.84 2.41
C ARG A 83 -5.45 -6.42 2.92
N GLY A 84 -4.44 -5.55 2.95
CA GLY A 84 -4.56 -4.20 3.50
C GLY A 84 -4.63 -4.17 5.04
N ILE A 85 -5.17 -3.11 5.63
CA ILE A 85 -5.29 -2.99 7.09
C ILE A 85 -6.36 -3.97 7.61
N VAL A 86 -5.96 -5.22 7.82
CA VAL A 86 -6.79 -6.29 8.40
C VAL A 86 -6.26 -6.66 9.78
N ASN A 87 -7.17 -7.05 10.67
CA ASN A 87 -6.86 -7.50 12.04
C ASN A 87 -6.26 -6.42 12.95
N VAL A 88 -6.67 -5.17 12.81
CA VAL A 88 -6.34 -4.12 13.80
C VAL A 88 -7.24 -4.31 15.02
N PRO A 89 -6.67 -4.52 16.23
CA PRO A 89 -7.47 -4.58 17.45
C PRO A 89 -8.34 -3.34 17.62
N GLY A 90 -9.56 -3.53 18.09
CA GLY A 90 -10.53 -2.44 18.23
C GLY A 90 -11.22 -2.04 16.92
N ILE A 91 -10.96 -2.69 15.78
CA ILE A 91 -11.69 -2.43 14.54
C ILE A 91 -12.26 -3.74 14.00
N HIS A 92 -13.59 -3.86 13.98
CA HIS A 92 -14.31 -4.99 13.39
C HIS A 92 -15.22 -4.52 12.25
N PHE A 93 -14.96 -5.01 11.04
CA PHE A 93 -15.73 -4.67 9.84
C PHE A 93 -15.77 -5.85 8.87
N ASP A 94 -16.78 -5.84 7.99
CA ASP A 94 -16.82 -6.71 6.83
C ASP A 94 -15.87 -6.15 5.74
N ALA A 95 -14.80 -6.88 5.44
CA ALA A 95 -13.80 -6.46 4.46
C ALA A 95 -14.37 -6.32 3.03
N SER A 96 -15.51 -6.96 2.72
CA SER A 96 -16.18 -6.79 1.42
C SER A 96 -16.79 -5.40 1.24
N LEU A 97 -17.03 -4.68 2.34
CA LEU A 97 -17.56 -3.32 2.34
C LEU A 97 -16.45 -2.25 2.44
N LEU A 98 -15.17 -2.65 2.49
CA LEU A 98 -14.06 -1.73 2.59
C LEU A 98 -13.63 -1.22 1.21
N LEU A 99 -13.61 0.11 1.05
CA LEU A 99 -13.05 0.78 -0.13
C LEU A 99 -11.73 1.45 0.20
N HIS A 100 -10.74 1.29 -0.68
CA HIS A 100 -9.50 2.06 -0.63
C HIS A 100 -9.75 3.48 -1.19
N GLY A 101 -10.16 4.40 -0.33
CA GLY A 101 -10.68 5.70 -0.75
C GLY A 101 -9.62 6.70 -1.22
N GLN A 102 -8.45 6.74 -0.57
CA GLN A 102 -7.40 7.73 -0.85
C GLN A 102 -6.01 7.12 -0.64
N GLN A 103 -5.05 7.62 -1.43
CA GLN A 103 -3.64 7.26 -1.33
C GLN A 103 -2.77 8.52 -1.44
N TYR A 104 -1.72 8.59 -0.63
CA TYR A 104 -0.68 9.61 -0.70
C TYR A 104 0.69 8.96 -0.66
N ILE A 105 1.63 9.46 -1.47
CA ILE A 105 3.01 8.98 -1.55
C ILE A 105 3.94 10.19 -1.58
N GLU A 106 4.96 10.18 -0.72
CA GLU A 106 6.04 11.16 -0.71
C GLU A 106 7.38 10.42 -0.90
N ILE A 107 8.18 10.86 -1.87
CA ILE A 107 9.43 10.20 -2.25
C ILE A 107 10.61 11.08 -1.86
N TYR A 108 11.35 10.64 -0.84
CA TYR A 108 12.51 11.36 -0.30
C TYR A 108 13.79 11.11 -1.11
N LYS A 109 13.90 9.96 -1.78
CA LYS A 109 15.03 9.56 -2.62
C LYS A 109 14.52 8.70 -3.79
N PRO A 110 15.17 8.71 -4.96
CA PRO A 110 14.83 7.81 -6.05
C PRO A 110 14.77 6.36 -5.58
N ILE A 111 13.74 5.64 -6.03
CA ILE A 111 13.57 4.22 -5.72
C ILE A 111 14.59 3.43 -6.57
N PRO A 112 15.50 2.66 -5.96
CA PRO A 112 16.43 1.81 -6.71
C PRO A 112 15.69 0.66 -7.41
N SER A 113 16.29 0.02 -8.40
CA SER A 113 15.68 -1.15 -9.06
C SER A 113 15.75 -2.43 -8.23
N CYS A 114 16.53 -2.44 -7.14
CA CYS A 114 16.64 -3.55 -6.21
C CYS A 114 16.96 -3.00 -4.81
N ALA A 115 16.20 -3.42 -3.80
CA ALA A 115 16.47 -3.08 -2.41
C ALA A 115 15.72 -4.00 -1.44
N SER A 116 16.14 -3.93 -0.18
CA SER A 116 15.35 -4.37 0.97
C SER A 116 15.00 -3.15 1.82
N VAL A 117 13.70 -2.90 2.00
CA VAL A 117 13.18 -1.77 2.79
C VAL A 117 12.46 -2.27 4.02
N VAL A 118 12.53 -1.52 5.12
CA VAL A 118 11.81 -1.82 6.36
C VAL A 118 10.57 -0.94 6.44
N ASN A 119 9.39 -1.57 6.52
CA ASN A 119 8.13 -0.87 6.63
C ASN A 119 7.74 -0.64 8.08
N LYS A 120 7.42 0.61 8.41
CA LYS A 120 6.82 1.01 9.69
C LYS A 120 5.41 1.52 9.42
N VAL A 121 4.41 0.85 9.99
CA VAL A 121 2.99 1.13 9.75
C VAL A 121 2.32 1.56 11.05
N LYS A 122 1.37 2.49 10.96
CA LYS A 122 0.52 2.92 12.07
C LYS A 122 -0.86 3.34 11.56
N VAL A 123 -1.88 3.21 12.42
CA VAL A 123 -3.14 3.93 12.21
C VAL A 123 -2.88 5.39 12.54
N ALA A 124 -2.97 6.27 11.53
CA ALA A 124 -2.69 7.69 11.71
C ALA A 124 -3.88 8.46 12.30
N GLY A 125 -5.10 7.98 12.08
CA GLY A 125 -6.34 8.59 12.53
C GLY A 125 -7.55 7.73 12.20
N LEU A 126 -8.67 8.02 12.86
CA LEU A 126 -9.97 7.39 12.61
C LEU A 126 -11.03 8.50 12.57
N HIS A 127 -11.86 8.48 11.53
CA HIS A 127 -12.86 9.52 11.28
C HIS A 127 -14.20 8.89 10.97
N ASP A 128 -15.22 9.25 11.75
CA ASP A 128 -16.61 8.93 11.44
C ASP A 128 -17.15 9.96 10.43
N LYS A 129 -17.57 9.49 9.25
CA LYS A 129 -18.14 10.33 8.19
C LYS A 129 -19.67 10.37 8.24
N GLY A 130 -20.30 9.80 9.26
CA GLY A 130 -21.73 9.58 9.33
C GLY A 130 -22.17 8.41 8.46
N ILE A 131 -23.48 8.29 8.25
CA ILE A 131 -24.04 7.21 7.42
C ILE A 131 -23.59 7.40 5.97
N ALA A 132 -23.04 6.33 5.39
CA ALA A 132 -22.81 6.25 3.96
C ALA A 132 -24.18 6.25 3.27
N ASN A 133 -24.63 7.42 2.79
CA ASN A 133 -25.87 7.51 2.03
C ASN A 133 -25.67 6.82 0.68
N GLY A 134 -26.30 5.66 0.52
CA GLY A 134 -26.53 4.96 -0.73
C GLY A 134 -28.03 4.84 -0.96
#